data_AF-A0A1V5LTI3-F1
#
_entry.id   AF-A0A1V5LTI3-F1
#
_cell.length_a   1.000
_cell.length_b   1.000
_cell.length_c   1.000
_cell.angle_alpha   90.00
_cell.angle_beta   90.00
_cell.angle_gamma   90.00
#
_symmetry.space_group_name_H-M   'P 1'
#
loop_
_entity.id
_entity.type
_entity.pdbx_description
1 polymer ?
#
loop_
_entity_poly.entity_id
_entity_poly.type
_entity_poly.pdbx_seq_one_letter_code
_entity_poly.pdbx_strand_id
1 'polypeptide(L)'
;MTVMGQPAALPKFDPAVDYYALLQVHPRAHAEVIKRAYRAILGVLGAHPDLGGAHDHAVRLNEAYAVLSNPDSRRAYDAARRRLTMCARLTKRPHHNEHAAHHRVIRCPRCGAKNRLPAGTDLAFAVCGKCRSLLAGW
;
A
#
# COMPACT_ATOMS: atom_id res chain seq x y z
N MET A 1 23.66 23.45 -31.33
CA MET A 1 24.42 22.52 -30.49
C MET A 1 23.57 22.21 -29.27
N THR A 2 22.86 21.08 -29.31
CA THR A 2 22.00 20.62 -28.21
C THR A 2 22.89 20.13 -27.07
N VAL A 3 22.97 20.89 -25.98
CA VAL A 3 23.57 20.40 -24.74
C VAL A 3 22.71 19.26 -24.23
N MET A 4 23.15 18.03 -24.47
CA MET A 4 22.65 16.85 -23.77
C MET A 4 22.98 17.05 -22.29
N GLY A 5 21.95 17.29 -21.49
CA GLY A 5 22.07 17.35 -20.04
C GLY A 5 22.76 16.10 -19.53
N GLN A 6 23.88 16.30 -18.85
CA GLN A 6 24.65 15.22 -18.22
C GLN A 6 23.71 14.41 -17.32
N PRO A 7 23.75 13.06 -17.36
CA PRO A 7 22.94 12.26 -16.46
C PRO A 7 23.38 12.57 -15.03
N ALA A 8 22.44 13.06 -14.22
CA ALA A 8 22.66 13.26 -12.80
C ALA A 8 23.23 11.96 -12.21
N ALA A 9 24.36 12.05 -11.51
CA ALA A 9 25.05 10.92 -10.91
C ALA A 9 24.04 9.96 -10.26
N LEU A 10 24.16 8.67 -10.56
CA LEU A 10 23.29 7.62 -10.03
C LEU A 10 23.10 7.82 -8.51
N PRO A 11 21.86 7.79 -8.00
CA PRO A 11 21.64 7.89 -6.57
C PRO A 11 22.40 6.75 -5.88
N LYS A 12 23.15 7.06 -4.82
CA LYS A 12 23.93 6.10 -4.01
C LYS A 12 23.03 5.15 -3.18
N PHE A 13 21.77 4.99 -3.58
CA PHE A 13 20.74 4.33 -2.80
C PHE A 13 19.67 3.71 -3.70
N ASP A 14 18.99 2.69 -3.20
CA ASP A 14 17.86 2.06 -3.88
C ASP A 14 16.54 2.70 -3.42
N PRO A 15 15.84 3.47 -4.28
CA PRO A 15 14.58 4.11 -3.94
C PRO A 15 13.39 3.14 -3.81
N ALA A 16 13.51 1.88 -4.25
CA ALA A 16 12.49 0.86 -4.07
C ALA A 16 12.53 0.19 -2.69
N VAL A 17 13.69 0.21 -2.03
CA VAL A 17 13.86 -0.28 -0.65
C VAL A 17 13.31 0.74 0.34
N ASP A 18 12.55 0.29 1.35
CA ASP A 18 12.05 1.15 2.42
C ASP A 18 13.04 1.24 3.58
N TYR A 19 13.93 2.24 3.53
CA TYR A 19 14.90 2.50 4.59
C TYR A 19 14.28 2.92 5.91
N TYR A 20 13.07 3.50 5.89
CA TYR A 20 12.38 3.86 7.12
C TYR A 20 11.85 2.62 7.83
N ALA A 21 11.32 1.65 7.06
CA ALA A 21 10.91 0.35 7.59
C ALA A 21 12.10 -0.44 8.14
N LEU A 22 13.26 -0.42 7.47
CA LEU A 22 14.47 -1.09 7.96
C LEU A 22 14.93 -0.54 9.32
N LEU A 23 14.88 0.78 9.52
CA LEU A 23 15.17 1.41 10.80
C LEU A 23 13.98 1.41 11.77
N GLN A 24 12.82 0.84 11.38
CA GLN A 24 11.58 0.81 12.17
C GLN A 24 11.11 2.19 12.66
N VAL A 25 11.25 3.21 11.80
CA VAL A 25 10.86 4.59 12.11
C VAL A 25 9.86 5.13 11.10
N HIS A 26 9.06 6.11 11.52
CA HIS A 26 8.14 6.79 10.62
C HIS A 26 8.90 7.75 9.67
N PRO A 27 8.44 7.97 8.41
CA PRO A 27 9.06 8.93 7.49
C PRO A 27 9.17 10.37 8.00
N ARG A 28 8.37 10.74 9.00
CA ARG A 28 8.39 12.05 9.68
C ARG A 28 9.31 12.09 10.92
N ALA A 29 10.02 11.00 11.22
CA ALA A 29 10.91 10.93 12.37
C ALA A 29 12.04 11.96 12.26
N HIS A 30 12.39 12.57 13.40
CA HIS A 30 13.54 13.46 13.52
C HIS A 30 14.85 12.70 13.43
N ALA A 31 15.94 13.39 13.07
CA ALA A 31 17.26 12.78 12.92
C ALA A 31 17.75 12.05 14.19
N GLU A 32 17.43 12.60 15.37
CA GLU A 32 17.77 11.98 16.64
C GLU A 32 17.08 10.62 16.85
N VAL A 33 15.81 10.50 16.43
CA VAL A 33 15.07 9.23 16.50
C VAL A 33 15.68 8.19 15.57
N ILE A 34 16.07 8.60 14.36
CA ILE A 34 16.74 7.74 13.37
C ILE A 34 18.07 7.21 13.93
N LYS A 35 18.86 8.08 14.57
CA LYS A 35 20.14 7.73 15.19
C LYS A 35 19.97 6.75 16.36
N ARG A 36 18.97 6.96 17.21
CA ARG A 36 18.67 6.06 18.34
C ARG A 36 18.20 4.70 17.87
N ALA A 37 17.28 4.66 16.90
CA ALA A 37 16.76 3.42 16.34
C ALA A 37 17.87 2.57 15.70
N TYR A 38 18.74 3.18 14.89
CA TYR A 38 19.89 2.50 14.30
C TYR A 38 20.80 1.84 15.35
N ARG A 39 21.15 2.58 16.42
CA ARG A 39 21.99 2.04 17.51
C ARG A 39 21.33 0.90 18.26
N ALA A 40 20.03 1.01 18.53
CA ALA A 40 19.27 -0.02 19.22
C ALA A 40 19.24 -1.33 18.41
N ILE A 41 18.93 -1.23 17.11
CA ILE A 41 18.85 -2.41 16.23
C ILE A 41 20.22 -3.08 16.08
N LEU A 42 21.30 -2.31 15.90
CA LEU A 42 22.66 -2.88 15.86
C LEU A 42 23.06 -3.55 17.17
N GLY A 43 22.68 -2.97 18.32
CA GLY A 43 22.95 -3.58 19.63
C GLY A 43 22.29 -4.95 19.77
N VAL A 44 21.05 -5.10 19.30
CA VAL A 44 20.34 -6.39 19.30
C VAL A 44 21.00 -7.40 18.36
N LEU A 45 21.40 -6.97 17.15
CA LEU A 45 22.08 -7.86 16.20
C LEU A 45 23.45 -8.33 16.70
N GLY A 46 24.20 -7.47 17.38
CA GLY A 46 25.48 -7.82 17.97
C GLY A 46 25.37 -8.76 19.18
N ALA A 47 24.25 -8.74 19.89
CA ALA A 47 24.02 -9.57 21.07
C ALA A 47 23.61 -11.01 20.75
N HIS A 48 23.10 -11.29 19.54
CA HIS A 48 22.57 -12.60 19.16
C HIS A 48 23.21 -13.12 17.85
N PRO A 49 24.35 -13.82 17.92
CA PRO A 49 25.03 -14.37 16.74
C PRO A 49 24.29 -15.54 16.07
N ASP A 50 23.29 -16.13 16.74
CA ASP A 50 22.47 -17.24 16.23
C ASP A 50 21.48 -16.85 15.12
N LEU A 51 21.28 -15.55 14.88
CA LEU A 51 20.49 -15.04 13.78
C LEU A 51 21.36 -15.04 12.50
N GLY A 52 21.63 -16.24 11.98
CA GLY A 52 22.33 -16.46 10.71
C GLY A 52 21.68 -15.64 9.59
N GLY A 53 22.32 -14.52 9.23
CA GLY A 53 21.74 -13.44 8.41
C GLY A 53 22.12 -12.04 8.89
N ALA A 54 22.79 -11.93 10.04
CA ALA A 54 23.20 -10.66 10.65
C ALA A 54 24.05 -9.76 9.75
N HIS A 55 24.90 -10.32 8.87
CA HIS A 55 25.79 -9.51 8.03
C HIS A 55 25.02 -8.70 6.98
N ASP A 56 24.21 -9.36 6.15
CA ASP A 56 23.43 -8.69 5.11
C ASP A 56 22.41 -7.71 5.69
N HIS A 57 21.82 -8.06 6.84
CA HIS A 57 20.90 -7.17 7.54
C HIS A 57 21.61 -5.94 8.12
N ALA A 58 22.79 -6.10 8.71
CA ALA A 58 23.60 -4.99 9.19
C ALA A 58 24.07 -4.07 8.06
N VAL A 59 24.45 -4.63 6.91
CA VAL A 59 24.82 -3.86 5.70
C VAL A 59 23.65 -2.98 5.26
N ARG A 60 22.44 -3.53 5.16
CA ARG A 60 21.24 -2.77 4.79
C ARG A 60 20.87 -1.69 5.81
N LEU A 61 21.07 -1.95 7.10
CA LEU A 61 20.87 -0.94 8.16
C LEU A 61 21.87 0.21 8.05
N ASN A 62 23.13 -0.10 7.74
CA ASN A 62 24.17 0.90 7.53
C ASN A 62 23.85 1.79 6.32
N GLU A 63 23.41 1.19 5.22
CA GLU A 63 22.95 1.92 4.02
C GLU A 63 21.76 2.83 4.35
N ALA A 64 20.73 2.29 5.02
CA ALA A 64 19.56 3.04 5.45
C ALA A 64 19.95 4.25 6.32
N TYR A 65 20.82 4.04 7.29
CA TYR A 65 21.30 5.10 8.17
C TYR A 65 22.15 6.14 7.42
N ALA A 66 23.03 5.73 6.51
CA ALA A 66 23.84 6.64 5.70
C ALA A 66 22.99 7.59 4.85
N VAL A 67 21.87 7.09 4.30
CA VAL A 67 20.93 7.89 3.51
C VAL A 67 20.07 8.80 4.39
N LEU A 68 19.51 8.26 5.48
CA LEU A 68 18.51 8.97 6.29
C LEU A 68 19.10 9.94 7.34
N SER A 69 20.37 9.76 7.72
CA SER A 69 21.05 10.63 8.69
C SER A 69 21.44 11.99 8.11
N ASN A 70 21.75 12.07 6.81
CA ASN A 70 22.05 13.32 6.13
C ASN A 70 20.76 13.96 5.56
N PRO A 71 20.43 15.22 5.90
CA PRO A 71 19.26 15.90 5.39
C PRO A 71 19.17 15.96 3.86
N ASP A 72 20.30 16.12 3.16
CA ASP A 72 20.34 16.28 1.70
C ASP A 72 20.07 14.95 1.00
N SER A 73 20.77 13.90 1.44
CA SER A 73 20.55 12.52 0.98
C SER A 73 19.13 12.05 1.26
N ARG A 74 18.58 12.36 2.44
CA ARG A 74 17.19 12.05 2.81
C ARG A 74 16.19 12.74 1.89
N ARG A 75 16.41 14.02 1.56
CA ARG A 75 15.56 14.76 0.61
C ARG A 75 15.60 14.14 -0.78
N ALA A 76 16.77 13.76 -1.26
CA ALA A 76 16.93 13.08 -2.54
C ALA A 76 16.22 11.72 -2.56
N TYR A 77 16.38 10.92 -1.51
CA TYR A 77 15.71 9.64 -1.34
C TYR A 77 14.18 9.77 -1.30
N ASP A 78 13.66 10.71 -0.52
CA ASP A 78 12.22 10.95 -0.44
C ASP A 78 11.64 11.43 -1.79
N ALA A 79 12.40 12.22 -2.56
CA ALA A 79 11.99 12.64 -3.90
C ALA A 79 11.94 11.46 -4.88
N ALA A 80 12.96 10.60 -4.88
CA ALA A 80 13.01 9.41 -5.72
C ALA A 80 11.89 8.41 -5.36
N ARG A 81 11.70 8.14 -4.06
CA ARG A 81 10.62 7.28 -3.57
C ARG A 81 9.24 7.81 -3.96
N ARG A 82 9.00 9.13 -3.86
CA ARG A 82 7.73 9.74 -4.31
C ARG A 82 7.49 9.50 -5.80
N ARG A 83 8.50 9.70 -6.65
CA ARG A 83 8.39 9.44 -8.11
C ARG A 83 8.01 7.99 -8.41
N LEU A 84 8.62 7.02 -7.71
CA LEU A 84 8.24 5.62 -7.84
C LEU A 84 6.79 5.36 -7.42
N THR A 85 6.35 5.89 -6.27
CA THR A 85 4.96 5.70 -5.84
C THR A 85 3.94 6.39 -6.74
N MET A 86 4.31 7.49 -7.40
CA MET A 86 3.46 8.14 -8.40
C MET A 86 3.37 7.31 -9.67
N CYS A 87 4.50 6.82 -10.19
CA CYS A 87 4.52 5.94 -11.36
C CYS A 87 3.69 4.66 -11.10
N ALA A 88 3.89 4.02 -9.94
CA ALA A 88 3.12 2.84 -9.53
C ALA A 88 1.62 3.12 -9.35
N ARG A 89 1.23 4.33 -8.93
CA ARG A 89 -0.18 4.73 -8.84
C ARG A 89 -0.81 4.96 -10.20
N LEU A 90 -0.05 5.50 -11.16
CA LEU A 90 -0.53 5.74 -12.52
C LEU A 90 -0.67 4.44 -13.32
N THR A 91 0.12 3.41 -13.01
CA THR A 91 0.05 2.11 -13.67
C THR A 91 -0.92 1.12 -13.02
N LYS A 92 -1.40 1.38 -11.80
CA LYS A 92 -2.56 0.67 -11.26
C LYS A 92 -3.77 1.11 -12.08
N ARG A 93 -4.20 0.26 -13.03
CA ARG A 93 -5.55 0.33 -13.60
C ARG A 93 -6.50 0.62 -12.44
N PRO A 94 -7.38 1.65 -12.53
CA PRO A 94 -8.40 1.81 -11.52
C PRO A 94 -9.08 0.46 -11.39
N HIS A 95 -9.17 -0.07 -10.18
CA HIS A 95 -9.97 -1.25 -9.92
C HIS A 95 -11.40 -0.78 -10.19
N HIS A 96 -11.85 -0.88 -11.44
CA HIS A 96 -13.24 -0.73 -11.80
C HIS A 96 -13.92 -1.76 -10.92
N ASN A 97 -14.67 -1.30 -9.92
CA ASN A 97 -15.52 -2.18 -9.17
C ASN A 97 -16.69 -2.52 -10.10
N GLU A 98 -16.45 -3.44 -11.04
CA GLU A 98 -17.47 -4.02 -11.92
C GLU A 98 -18.59 -4.68 -11.07
N HIS A 99 -18.31 -4.92 -9.78
CA HIS A 99 -19.22 -5.45 -8.77
C HIS A 99 -19.79 -4.40 -7.80
N ALA A 100 -19.77 -3.11 -8.14
CA ALA A 100 -20.59 -2.12 -7.43
C ALA A 100 -22.07 -2.45 -7.70
N ALA A 101 -22.61 -3.36 -6.88
CA ALA A 101 -23.89 -4.01 -7.03
C ALA A 101 -25.04 -3.00 -7.11
N HIS A 102 -25.47 -2.71 -8.34
CA HIS A 102 -26.75 -2.08 -8.60
C HIS A 102 -27.86 -3.04 -8.14
N HIS A 103 -28.32 -2.89 -6.90
CA HIS A 103 -29.45 -3.65 -6.39
C HIS A 103 -30.75 -3.01 -6.88
N ARG A 104 -31.70 -3.82 -7.34
CA ARG A 104 -33.06 -3.37 -7.67
C ARG A 104 -33.99 -3.59 -6.48
N VAL A 105 -34.98 -2.71 -6.34
CA VAL A 105 -36.03 -2.82 -5.32
C VAL A 105 -37.32 -3.27 -5.98
N ILE A 106 -37.84 -4.43 -5.60
CA ILE A 106 -39.11 -4.97 -6.10
C ILE A 106 -40.10 -5.07 -4.93
N ARG A 107 -41.35 -4.64 -5.16
CA ARG A 107 -42.43 -4.84 -4.19
C ARG A 107 -43.07 -6.21 -4.38
N CYS A 108 -43.28 -6.93 -3.29
CA CYS A 108 -43.98 -8.20 -3.31
C CYS A 108 -45.44 -7.99 -3.74
N PRO A 109 -45.96 -8.73 -4.74
CA PRO A 109 -47.33 -8.59 -5.21
C PRO A 109 -48.37 -9.06 -4.16
N ARG A 110 -47.96 -9.90 -3.20
CA ARG A 110 -48.85 -10.42 -2.15
C ARG A 110 -48.95 -9.49 -0.93
N CYS A 111 -47.83 -9.00 -0.41
CA CYS A 111 -47.79 -8.29 0.87
C CYS A 111 -47.21 -6.87 0.79
N GLY A 112 -46.77 -6.42 -0.38
CA GLY A 112 -46.22 -5.09 -0.61
C GLY A 112 -44.80 -4.85 -0.07
N ALA A 113 -44.17 -5.84 0.60
CA ALA A 113 -42.83 -5.68 1.15
C ALA A 113 -41.80 -5.38 0.05
N LYS A 114 -40.87 -4.46 0.32
CA LYS A 114 -39.76 -4.11 -0.58
C LYS A 114 -38.62 -5.12 -0.41
N ASN A 115 -38.23 -5.78 -1.50
CA ASN A 115 -37.12 -6.73 -1.54
C ASN A 115 -35.98 -6.10 -2.35
N ARG A 116 -34.78 -6.02 -1.76
CA ARG A 116 -33.55 -5.57 -2.44
C ARG A 116 -32.85 -6.79 -3.04
N LEU A 117 -32.73 -6.84 -4.35
CA LEU A 117 -32.12 -7.97 -5.07
C LEU A 117 -30.92 -7.47 -5.90
N PRO A 118 -29.81 -8.20 -5.96
CA PRO A 118 -28.71 -7.90 -6.88
C PRO A 118 -29.18 -7.78 -8.35
N ALA A 119 -28.50 -6.95 -9.15
CA ALA A 119 -28.66 -6.99 -10.60
C ALA A 119 -28.32 -8.40 -11.11
N GLY A 120 -29.21 -8.99 -11.90
CA GLY A 120 -29.06 -10.36 -12.42
C GLY A 120 -29.76 -11.46 -11.61
N THR A 121 -30.40 -11.15 -10.47
CA THR A 121 -31.24 -12.16 -9.79
C THR A 121 -32.40 -12.60 -10.69
N ASP A 122 -32.52 -13.91 -10.93
CA ASP A 122 -33.68 -14.49 -11.61
C ASP A 122 -34.93 -14.34 -10.74
N LEU A 123 -35.91 -13.59 -11.23
CA LEU A 123 -37.14 -13.30 -10.50
C LEU A 123 -38.08 -14.51 -10.46
N ALA A 124 -37.97 -15.45 -11.41
CA ALA A 124 -38.82 -16.64 -11.49
C ALA A 124 -38.76 -17.47 -10.20
N PHE A 125 -37.61 -17.46 -9.51
CA PHE A 125 -37.37 -18.21 -8.28
C PHE A 125 -37.23 -17.32 -7.04
N ALA A 126 -37.23 -15.99 -7.21
CA ALA A 126 -37.05 -15.07 -6.09
C ALA A 126 -38.31 -15.03 -5.20
N VAL A 127 -38.14 -15.20 -3.89
CA VAL A 127 -39.23 -15.15 -2.90
C VAL A 127 -39.17 -13.89 -2.06
N CYS A 128 -40.33 -13.43 -1.61
CA CYS A 128 -40.42 -12.32 -0.66
C CYS A 128 -39.88 -12.73 0.71
N GLY A 129 -38.93 -11.97 1.26
CA GLY A 129 -38.39 -12.23 2.60
C GLY A 129 -39.43 -12.14 3.74
N LYS A 130 -40.54 -11.42 3.53
CA LYS A 130 -41.60 -11.25 4.54
C LYS A 130 -42.66 -12.36 4.51
N CYS A 131 -43.24 -12.65 3.35
CA CYS A 131 -44.38 -13.59 3.23
C CYS A 131 -44.07 -14.83 2.39
N ARG A 132 -42.82 -14.99 1.93
CA ARG A 132 -42.30 -16.14 1.18
C ARG A 132 -42.99 -16.44 -0.17
N SER A 133 -43.85 -15.57 -0.67
CA SER A 133 -44.44 -15.71 -2.01
C SER A 133 -43.43 -15.36 -3.10
N LEU A 134 -43.61 -15.95 -4.29
CA LEU A 134 -42.81 -15.61 -5.48
C LEU A 134 -42.96 -14.13 -5.84
N LEU A 135 -41.86 -13.52 -6.28
CA LEU A 135 -41.80 -12.13 -6.72
C LEU A 135 -42.13 -11.99 -8.22
N ALA A 136 -42.11 -13.08 -9.00
CA ALA A 136 -42.44 -13.13 -10.42
C ALA A 136 -43.96 -13.22 -10.73
N GLY A 137 -44.84 -12.92 -9.78
CA GLY A 137 -46.29 -13.06 -10.00
C GLY A 137 -46.94 -11.84 -10.66
N TRP A 138 -47.00 -11.84 -12.00
CA TRP A 138 -48.04 -11.21 -12.83
C TRP A 138 -48.42 -12.17 -13.95
#